data_AF-A0A4Q4WJU0-F1
#
_entry.id   AF-A0A4Q4WJU0-F1
#
_cell.length_a   1.000
_cell.length_b   1.000
_cell.length_c   1.000
_cell.angle_alpha   90.00
_cell.angle_beta   90.00
_cell.angle_gamma   90.00
#
_symmetry.space_group_name_H-M   'P 1'
#
loop_
_entity.id
_entity.type
_entity.pdbx_description
1 polymer ?
#
loop_
_entity_poly.entity_id
_entity_poly.type
_entity_poly.pdbx_seq_one_letter_code
_entity_poly.pdbx_strand_id
1 'polypeptide(L)'
;MLGNGSRMSYAVIPPNYDGRCVAFISGLAYITLPDDDTTCTHISGGEFGLIFERTSAEVGGKGHRTQYQGITETIALVMPAVDAQVPGHSLLHMGPCSVEEAVGVRGVGI
;
A
#
# COMPACT_ATOMS: atom_id res chain seq x y z
N MET A 1 -13.57 2.18 8.63
CA MET A 1 -13.95 3.17 7.59
C MET A 1 -12.74 4.04 7.31
N LEU A 2 -12.47 4.41 6.05
CA LEU A 2 -11.53 5.51 5.79
C LEU A 2 -12.00 6.75 6.58
N GLY A 3 -11.06 7.54 7.09
CA GLY A 3 -11.35 8.74 7.88
C GLY A 3 -12.44 9.60 7.26
N ASN A 4 -13.16 10.37 8.09
CA ASN A 4 -14.00 11.45 7.56
C ASN A 4 -13.13 12.29 6.59
N GLY A 5 -13.56 12.42 5.33
CA GLY A 5 -12.76 12.96 4.21
C GLY A 5 -12.29 14.40 4.37
N SER A 6 -12.63 15.04 5.49
CA SER A 6 -12.22 16.38 5.92
C SER A 6 -10.71 16.52 6.17
N ARG A 7 -9.94 15.42 6.26
CA ARG A 7 -8.48 15.44 6.45
C ARG A 7 -7.78 14.43 5.52
N MET A 8 -7.63 14.83 4.27
CA MET A 8 -6.75 14.17 3.32
C MET A 8 -5.54 15.06 3.08
N SER A 9 -4.36 14.48 3.16
CA SER A 9 -3.10 15.15 2.79
C SER A 9 -2.45 14.38 1.65
N TYR A 10 -1.79 15.06 0.73
CA TYR A 10 -0.92 14.39 -0.23
C TYR A 10 0.54 14.57 0.19
N ALA A 11 1.36 13.57 -0.11
CA ALA A 11 2.80 13.59 0.08
C ALA A 11 3.47 13.42 -1.28
N VAL A 12 4.50 14.25 -1.54
CA VAL A 12 5.43 14.06 -2.64
C VAL A 12 6.66 13.40 -2.05
N ILE A 13 6.92 12.18 -2.49
CA ILE A 13 7.95 11.32 -1.93
C ILE A 13 9.11 11.25 -2.92
N PRO A 14 10.33 11.65 -2.53
CA PRO A 14 11.50 11.56 -3.39
C PRO A 14 11.79 10.12 -3.84
N PRO A 15 12.46 9.94 -4.98
CA PRO A 15 12.96 8.63 -5.39
C PRO A 15 13.96 8.08 -4.36
N ASN A 16 13.97 6.76 -4.19
CA ASN A 16 14.82 6.01 -3.26
C ASN A 16 14.59 6.33 -1.77
N TYR A 17 13.37 6.77 -1.43
CA TYR A 17 12.95 6.96 -0.05
C TYR A 17 12.41 5.66 0.57
N ASP A 18 12.62 5.48 1.87
CA ASP A 18 12.02 4.42 2.69
C ASP A 18 10.99 5.04 3.64
N GLY A 19 9.72 4.64 3.56
CA GLY A 19 8.66 5.17 4.42
C GLY A 19 7.27 4.59 4.17
N ARG A 20 6.31 4.83 5.08
CA ARG A 20 4.98 4.19 5.09
C ARG A 20 3.90 5.10 4.49
N CYS A 21 3.13 4.61 3.53
CA CYS A 21 2.03 5.36 2.87
C CYS A 21 0.91 4.41 2.41
N VAL A 22 -0.31 4.92 2.28
CA VAL A 22 -1.54 4.11 2.18
C VAL A 22 -2.21 4.17 0.79
N ALA A 23 -1.92 5.17 -0.03
CA ALA A 23 -2.51 5.22 -1.37
C ALA A 23 -1.57 5.92 -2.34
N PHE A 24 -1.11 5.23 -3.38
CA PHE A 24 -0.22 5.75 -4.40
C PHE A 24 -1.02 6.27 -5.60
N ILE A 25 -0.96 7.57 -5.82
CA ILE A 25 -1.59 8.24 -6.97
C ILE A 25 -0.69 8.09 -8.21
N SER A 26 0.62 8.11 -8.04
CA SER A 26 1.62 7.89 -9.10
C SER A 26 2.93 7.37 -8.52
N GLY A 27 3.75 6.71 -9.35
CA GLY A 27 5.06 6.19 -8.94
C GLY A 27 5.07 4.67 -8.79
N LEU A 28 6.08 4.14 -8.11
CA LEU A 28 6.29 2.72 -7.89
C LEU A 28 6.70 2.47 -6.43
N ALA A 29 5.96 1.61 -5.75
CA ALA A 29 6.28 1.12 -4.42
C ALA A 29 6.74 -0.34 -4.48
N TYR A 30 7.84 -0.63 -3.82
CA TYR A 30 8.35 -1.98 -3.60
C TYR A 30 8.23 -2.32 -2.12
N ILE A 31 7.47 -3.37 -1.80
CA ILE A 31 7.13 -3.73 -0.42
C ILE A 31 7.73 -5.11 -0.11
N THR A 32 8.50 -5.21 0.99
CA THR A 32 9.08 -6.46 1.50
C THR A 32 8.78 -6.69 2.97
N LEU A 33 9.02 -7.92 3.46
CA LEU A 33 9.05 -8.19 4.89
C LEU A 33 10.39 -7.73 5.49
N PRO A 34 10.43 -7.26 6.75
CA PRO A 34 11.65 -6.69 7.34
C PRO A 34 12.84 -7.66 7.42
N ASP A 35 12.58 -8.96 7.48
CA ASP A 35 13.61 -10.01 7.55
C ASP A 35 13.55 -10.98 6.36
N ASP A 36 12.71 -10.70 5.36
CA ASP A 36 12.53 -11.56 4.19
C ASP A 36 12.22 -10.72 2.93
N ASP A 37 13.24 -10.55 2.11
CA ASP A 37 13.14 -9.84 0.84
C ASP A 37 12.64 -10.74 -0.31
N THR A 38 12.45 -12.05 -0.07
CA THR A 38 11.91 -12.98 -1.08
C THR A 38 10.39 -12.88 -1.17
N THR A 39 9.73 -12.56 -0.06
CA THR A 39 8.30 -12.22 -0.03
C THR A 39 8.14 -10.73 -0.34
N CYS A 40 7.92 -10.40 -1.61
CA CYS A 40 7.81 -9.03 -2.07
C CYS A 40 6.63 -8.78 -3.01
N THR A 41 6.24 -7.52 -3.16
CA THR A 41 5.31 -7.08 -4.20
C THR A 41 5.65 -5.69 -4.73
N HIS A 42 5.25 -5.43 -5.97
CA HIS A 42 5.41 -4.14 -6.64
C HIS A 42 4.04 -3.54 -6.91
N ILE A 43 3.86 -2.29 -6.53
CA ILE A 43 2.59 -1.59 -6.70
C ILE A 43 2.83 -0.30 -7.47
N SER A 44 2.24 -0.23 -8.65
CA SER A 44 2.24 0.98 -9.46
C SER A 44 1.14 1.92 -8.97
N GLY A 45 1.47 3.19 -8.82
CA GLY A 45 0.47 4.22 -8.55
C GLY A 45 -0.52 4.38 -9.71
N GLY A 46 -1.68 4.96 -9.43
CA GLY A 46 -2.73 5.22 -10.42
C GLY A 46 -4.00 4.45 -10.10
N GLU A 47 -4.65 3.87 -11.12
CA GLU A 47 -5.94 3.16 -10.99
C GLU A 47 -5.92 2.06 -9.92
N PHE A 48 -4.77 1.42 -9.71
CA PHE A 48 -4.59 0.29 -8.80
C PHE A 48 -3.63 0.58 -7.64
N GLY A 49 -3.34 1.85 -7.37
CA GLY A 49 -2.34 2.24 -6.38
C GLY A 49 -2.83 2.32 -4.93
N LEU A 50 -4.09 1.98 -4.64
CA LEU A 50 -4.64 1.99 -3.28
C LEU A 50 -4.20 0.73 -2.52
N ILE A 51 -3.55 0.89 -1.36
CA ILE A 51 -3.08 -0.24 -0.55
C ILE A 51 -3.43 -0.05 0.92
N PHE A 52 -4.02 -1.06 1.55
CA PHE A 52 -4.15 -1.09 3.00
C PHE A 52 -3.08 -1.99 3.61
N GLU A 53 -1.96 -1.39 4.00
CA GLU A 53 -0.90 -2.12 4.67
C GLU A 53 -1.22 -2.26 6.18
N ARG A 54 -1.70 -3.45 6.58
CA ARG A 54 -1.95 -3.78 7.98
C ARG A 54 -0.71 -4.42 8.60
N THR A 55 -0.14 -3.77 9.61
CA THR A 55 0.74 -4.44 10.58
C THR A 55 -0.12 -5.04 11.67
N SER A 56 -0.44 -6.33 11.61
CA SER A 56 -1.14 -7.01 12.70
C SER A 56 -0.12 -7.46 13.75
N ALA A 57 -0.39 -7.11 15.03
CA ALA A 57 0.38 -7.64 16.15
C ALA A 57 0.30 -9.17 16.25
N GLU A 58 -0.76 -9.78 15.69
CA GLU A 58 -0.97 -11.24 15.67
C GLU A 58 0.02 -11.99 14.77
N VAL A 59 0.71 -11.32 13.84
CA VAL A 59 1.66 -11.94 12.89
C VAL A 59 3.11 -11.48 13.13
N GLY A 60 3.40 -10.97 14.33
CA GLY A 60 4.78 -10.68 14.75
C GLY A 60 5.19 -9.20 14.74
N GLY A 61 4.29 -8.27 14.41
CA GLY A 61 4.43 -6.84 14.72
C GLY A 61 5.56 -6.07 14.03
N LYS A 62 6.46 -6.71 13.27
CA LYS A 62 7.57 -6.04 12.59
C LYS A 62 7.12 -5.15 11.43
N GLY A 63 5.94 -5.44 10.85
CA GLY A 63 5.36 -4.68 9.74
C GLY A 63 5.97 -5.07 8.40
N HIS A 64 6.11 -4.08 7.52
CA HIS A 64 6.70 -4.20 6.19
C HIS A 64 7.70 -3.04 5.98
N ARG A 65 8.58 -3.20 5.00
CA ARG A 65 9.44 -2.15 4.47
C ARG A 65 8.88 -1.73 3.11
N THR A 66 8.67 -0.44 2.91
CA THR A 66 8.18 0.13 1.65
C THR A 66 9.23 1.08 1.10
N GLN A 67 9.67 0.82 -0.12
CA GLN A 67 10.70 1.57 -0.83
C GLN A 67 10.13 2.18 -2.11
N TYR A 68 10.48 3.42 -2.40
CA TYR A 68 10.01 4.14 -3.60
C TYR A 68 11.11 4.16 -4.67
N GLN A 69 11.31 3.04 -5.36
CA GLN A 69 12.43 2.84 -6.29
C GLN A 69 12.22 3.46 -7.69
N GLY A 70 11.31 4.43 -7.82
CA GLY A 70 11.06 5.13 -9.08
C GLY A 70 12.23 6.03 -9.50
N ILE A 71 12.27 6.38 -10.79
CA ILE A 71 13.17 7.42 -11.32
C ILE A 71 12.63 8.84 -11.12
N THR A 72 11.36 8.95 -10.76
CA THR A 72 10.64 10.19 -10.42
C THR A 72 9.93 10.03 -9.09
N GLU A 73 9.40 11.13 -8.56
CA GLU A 73 8.68 11.15 -7.29
C GLU A 73 7.44 10.26 -7.30
N THR A 74 7.16 9.65 -6.15
CA THR A 74 5.89 8.96 -5.86
C THR A 74 4.94 9.97 -5.20
N ILE A 75 3.72 10.06 -5.70
CA ILE A 75 2.68 10.89 -5.07
C ILE A 75 1.77 9.95 -4.30
N ALA A 76 1.62 10.19 -3.00
CA ALA A 76 0.76 9.39 -2.15
C ALA A 76 -0.33 10.23 -1.47
N LEU A 77 -1.53 9.69 -1.33
CA LEU A 77 -2.56 10.21 -0.45
C LEU A 77 -2.43 9.55 0.93
N VAL A 78 -2.38 10.39 1.96
CA VAL A 78 -2.37 9.98 3.36
C VAL A 78 -3.75 10.28 3.93
N MET A 79 -4.48 9.21 4.24
CA MET A 79 -5.78 9.28 4.89
C MET A 79 -5.67 8.57 6.24
N PRO A 80 -5.91 9.27 7.36
CA PRO A 80 -6.01 8.60 8.65
C PRO A 80 -7.27 7.72 8.63
N ALA A 81 -7.17 6.51 9.18
CA ALA A 81 -8.36 5.70 9.43
C ALA A 81 -9.18 6.31 10.58
N VAL A 82 -10.52 6.17 10.54
CA VAL A 82 -11.39 6.62 11.66
C VAL A 82 -10.94 5.90 12.92
N ASP A 83 -10.70 6.65 14.00
CA ASP A 83 -10.25 6.14 15.30
C ASP A 83 -8.97 5.28 15.24
N ALA A 84 -8.14 5.48 14.21
CA ALA A 84 -6.98 4.64 13.91
C ALA A 84 -7.32 3.14 13.73
N GLN A 85 -8.57 2.82 13.40
CA GLN A 85 -9.04 1.44 13.19
C GLN A 85 -9.02 1.06 11.72
N VAL A 86 -8.44 -0.09 11.43
CA VAL A 86 -8.43 -0.67 10.08
C VAL A 86 -9.88 -0.87 9.60
N PRO A 87 -10.25 -0.44 8.37
CA PRO A 87 -11.56 -0.73 7.80
C PRO A 87 -11.86 -2.24 7.81
N GLY A 88 -13.15 -2.60 7.95
CA GLY A 88 -13.58 -3.99 7.84
C GLY A 88 -13.18 -4.57 6.48
N HIS A 89 -12.47 -5.70 6.51
CA HIS A 89 -11.98 -6.43 5.33
C HIS A 89 -12.04 -7.93 5.62
N SER A 90 -12.02 -8.74 4.57
CA SER A 90 -11.82 -10.18 4.65
C SER A 90 -10.45 -10.54 4.10
N LEU A 91 -9.77 -11.49 4.73
CA LEU A 91 -8.52 -12.03 4.21
C LEU A 91 -8.85 -12.91 2.99
N LEU A 92 -8.24 -12.61 1.83
CA LEU A 92 -8.38 -13.45 0.64
C LEU A 92 -7.48 -14.69 0.73
N HIS A 93 -6.19 -14.48 0.97
CA HIS A 93 -5.20 -15.53 1.22
C HIS A 93 -3.99 -14.95 1.99
N MET A 94 -3.07 -15.83 2.40
CA MET A 94 -1.79 -15.43 2.99
C MET A 94 -0.75 -15.15 1.88
N GLY A 95 0.09 -14.15 2.10
CA GLY A 95 1.13 -13.74 1.15
C GLY A 95 0.78 -12.48 0.35
N PRO A 96 1.69 -12.02 -0.53
CA PRO A 96 1.45 -10.86 -1.39
C PRO A 96 0.35 -11.16 -2.41
N CYS A 97 -0.44 -10.15 -2.76
CA CYS A 97 -1.43 -10.26 -3.84
C CYS A 97 -0.72 -10.60 -5.16
N SER A 98 -1.35 -11.45 -5.96
CA SER A 98 -0.95 -11.71 -7.34
C SER A 98 -1.18 -10.49 -8.23
N VAL A 99 -0.62 -10.52 -9.43
CA VAL A 99 -0.84 -9.45 -10.43
C VAL A 99 -2.33 -9.36 -10.76
N GLU A 100 -3.00 -10.51 -10.88
CA GLU A 100 -4.43 -10.60 -11.18
C GLU A 100 -5.29 -10.00 -10.07
N GLU A 101 -4.87 -10.12 -8.81
CA GLU A 101 -5.55 -9.53 -7.67
C GLU A 101 -5.28 -8.01 -7.55
N ALA A 102 -4.11 -7.56 -7.99
CA ALA A 102 -3.72 -6.15 -7.95
C ALA A 102 -4.38 -5.31 -9.06
N VAL A 103 -4.65 -5.88 -10.25
CA VAL A 103 -5.30 -5.15 -11.38
C VAL A 103 -6.81 -4.97 -11.24
N GLY A 104 -7.39 -5.41 -10.12
CA GLY A 104 -8.80 -5.21 -9.78
C GLY A 104 -9.79 -5.78 -10.80
N VAL A 105 -11.07 -5.40 -10.63
CA VAL A 105 -12.20 -5.95 -11.42
C VAL A 105 -12.11 -5.60 -12.91
N ARG A 106 -11.44 -4.50 -13.28
CA ARG A 106 -11.31 -4.07 -14.68
C ARG A 106 -10.34 -4.93 -15.50
N GLY A 107 -9.40 -5.63 -14.87
CA GLY A 107 -8.58 -6.64 -15.52
C GLY A 107 -9.34 -7.92 -15.87
N VAL A 108 -10.54 -8.13 -15.29
CA VAL A 108 -11.35 -9.35 -15.46
C VAL A 108 -12.35 -9.24 -16.63
N GLY A 109 -12.44 -8.09 -17.30
CA GLY A 109 -13.23 -7.96 -18.54
C GLY A 109 -14.73 -8.27 -18.35
N ILE A 110 -15.33 -7.78 -17.27
CA ILE A 110 -16.79 -7.70 -17.08
C ILE A 110 -17.30 -6.28 -17.23
#